data_AF-A0A9X8VFA6-F1
#
_entry.id   AF-A0A9X8VFA6-F1
#
_cell.length_a   1.000
_cell.length_b   1.000
_cell.length_c   1.000
_cell.angle_alpha   90.00
_cell.angle_beta   90.00
_cell.angle_gamma   90.00
#
_symmetry.space_group_name_H-M   'P 1'
#
loop_
_entity.id
_entity.type
_entity.pdbx_description
1 polymer ?
#
loop_
_entity_poly.entity_id
_entity_poly.type
_entity_poly.pdbx_seq_one_letter_code
_entity_poly.pdbx_strand_id
1 'polypeptide(L)' 'MWYPVLASWEVGNNPVGITRLEQQIVVWRDGEGQIHALEDRCPHRGARLSMGWNLGDRIACWYHGVEVG' A
#
# COMPACT_ATOMS: atom_id res chain seq x y z
N MET A 1 16.51 -2.58 12.97
CA MET A 1 16.73 -3.92 12.38
C MET A 1 15.86 -4.03 11.14
N TRP A 2 16.33 -4.70 10.08
CA TRP A 2 15.57 -4.88 8.85
C TRP A 2 14.81 -6.21 8.87
N TYR A 3 13.57 -6.20 8.37
CA TYR A 3 12.73 -7.40 8.26
C TYR A 3 12.21 -7.53 6.83
N PRO A 4 12.32 -8.72 6.20
CA PRO A 4 11.62 -8.98 4.96
C PRO A 4 10.10 -9.04 5.22
N VAL A 5 9.31 -8.33 4.42
CA VAL A 5 7.85 -8.25 4.61
C VAL A 5 7.05 -9.01 3.55
N LEU A 6 7.51 -8.97 2.30
CA LEU A 6 6.88 -9.58 1.13
C LEU A 6 7.93 -9.76 0.01
N ALA A 7 7.78 -10.77 -0.85
CA ALA A 7 8.67 -10.90 -2.00
C ALA A 7 8.29 -9.89 -3.10
N SER A 8 9.29 -9.33 -3.78
CA SER A 8 9.07 -8.25 -4.77
C SER A 8 8.11 -8.65 -5.89
N TRP A 9 8.14 -9.91 -6.36
CA TRP A 9 7.26 -10.41 -7.42
C TRP A 9 5.80 -10.60 -6.98
N GLU A 10 5.50 -10.58 -5.68
CA GLU A 10 4.12 -10.61 -5.17
C GLU A 10 3.47 -9.22 -5.28
N VAL A 11 4.26 -8.16 -5.48
CA VAL A 11 3.76 -6.80 -5.72
C VAL A 11 3.55 -6.59 -7.22
N GLY A 12 2.35 -6.95 -7.68
CA GLY A 12 1.85 -6.64 -9.02
C GLY A 12 1.37 -5.19 -9.15
N ASN A 13 0.40 -4.96 -10.03
CA ASN A 13 -0.13 -3.60 -10.29
C ASN A 13 -1.06 -3.10 -9.18
N ASN A 14 -1.77 -3.98 -8.49
CA ASN A 14 -2.68 -3.61 -7.42
C ASN A 14 -1.94 -3.49 -6.08
N PRO A 15 -2.36 -2.59 -5.18
CA PRO A 15 -1.84 -2.54 -3.82
C PRO A 15 -2.05 -3.88 -3.10
N VAL A 16 -1.06 -4.28 -2.30
CA VAL A 16 -1.08 -5.51 -1.50
C VAL A 16 -1.09 -5.15 -0.03
N GLY A 17 -2.10 -5.61 0.70
CA GLY A 17 -2.19 -5.46 2.15
C GLY A 17 -1.58 -6.66 2.86
N ILE A 18 -0.66 -6.43 3.78
CA ILE A 18 -0.01 -7.47 4.58
C ILE A 18 -0.05 -7.12 6.07
N THR A 19 0.16 -8.14 6.92
CA THR A 19 0.39 -7.94 8.35
C THR A 19 1.71 -8.59 8.77
N ARG A 20 2.62 -7.81 9.34
CA ARG A 20 3.93 -8.25 9.84
C ARG A 20 4.24 -7.49 11.11
N LEU A 21 4.76 -8.18 12.13
CA LEU A 21 5.11 -7.56 13.41
C LEU A 21 3.96 -6.71 13.98
N GLU A 22 2.73 -7.23 13.90
CA GLU A 22 1.49 -6.56 14.33
C GLU A 22 1.14 -5.26 13.57
N GLN A 23 1.90 -4.89 12.54
CA GLN A 23 1.63 -3.73 11.70
C GLN A 23 0.86 -4.14 10.44
N GLN A 24 -0.19 -3.38 10.11
CA GLN A 24 -0.91 -3.49 8.85
C GLN A 24 -0.24 -2.56 7.84
N ILE A 25 0.25 -3.11 6.74
CA ILE A 25 1.08 -2.40 5.77
C ILE A 25 0.46 -2.58 4.39
N VAL A 26 0.30 -1.49 3.65
CA VAL A 26 0.02 -1.52 2.21
C VAL A 26 1.32 -1.36 1.45
N VAL A 27 1.54 -2.21 0.44
CA VAL A 27 2.71 -2.16 -0.44
C VAL A 27 2.23 -2.06 -1.88
N TRP A 28 2.82 -1.20 -2.69
CA TRP A 28 2.53 -1.11 -4.12
C TRP A 28 3.78 -0.77 -4.93
N ARG A 29 3.67 -0.94 -6.24
CA ARG A 29 4.73 -0.63 -7.20
C ARG A 29 4.28 0.51 -8.11
N ASP A 30 5.10 1.53 -8.25
CA ASP A 30 4.81 2.64 -9.15
C ASP A 30 5.15 2.33 -10.62
N GLY A 31 4.89 3.30 -11.50
CA GLY A 31 5.18 3.18 -12.94
C GLY A 31 6.66 3.09 -13.30
N GLU A 32 7.56 3.49 -12.40
CA GLU A 32 9.02 3.38 -12.56
C GLU A 32 9.55 2.05 -12.00
N GLY A 33 8.68 1.24 -11.38
CA GLY A 33 9.02 -0.03 -10.78
C GLY A 33 9.49 0.07 -9.33
N GLN A 34 9.46 1.27 -8.73
CA GLN A 34 9.84 1.50 -7.34
C GLN A 34 8.74 0.99 -6.40
N ILE A 35 9.16 0.39 -5.28
CA ILE A 35 8.26 -0.10 -4.24
C ILE A 35 8.02 1.00 -3.21
N HIS A 36 6.76 1.19 -2.86
CA HIS A 36 6.28 2.06 -1.81
C HIS A 36 5.57 1.25 -0.73
N ALA A 37 5.61 1.73 0.51
CA ALA A 37 4.93 1.10 1.63
C ALA A 37 4.43 2.14 2.64
N LEU A 38 3.18 1.99 3.08
CA LEU A 38 2.54 2.83 4.10
C LEU A 38 1.79 1.96 5.12
N GLU A 39 1.35 2.56 6.23
CA GLU A 39 0.32 1.92 7.06
C GLU A 39 -0.93 1.65 6.21
N ASP A 40 -1.53 0.45 6.31
CA ASP A 40 -2.74 0.08 5.56
C ASP A 40 -4.00 0.75 6.14
N ARG A 41 -3.94 2.07 6.33
CA ARG A 41 -4.93 2.86 7.05
C ARG A 41 -5.03 4.26 6.46
N CYS A 42 -6.17 4.56 5.86
CA CYS A 42 -6.47 5.89 5.33
C CYS A 42 -6.54 6.92 6.48
N PRO A 43 -5.84 8.08 6.39
CA PRO A 43 -5.81 9.07 7.46
C PRO A 43 -7.16 9.74 7.72
N HIS A 44 -8.11 9.68 6.77
CA HIS A 44 -9.44 10.28 6.93
C HIS A 44 -10.32 9.49 7.91
N ARG A 45 -10.57 8.20 7.67
CA ARG A 45 -11.49 7.35 8.48
C ARG A 45 -11.02 5.91 8.67
N GLY A 46 -9.74 5.64 8.45
CA GLY A 46 -9.13 4.34 8.74
C GLY A 46 -9.49 3.21 7.77
N ALA A 47 -10.08 3.51 6.61
CA ALA A 47 -10.30 2.50 5.59
C ALA A 47 -8.97 1.92 5.08
N ARG A 48 -8.94 0.61 4.78
CA ARG A 48 -7.74 -0.06 4.27
C ARG A 48 -7.36 0.50 2.90
N LEU A 49 -6.14 0.97 2.77
CA LEU A 49 -5.59 1.52 1.52
C LEU A 49 -5.31 0.41 0.52
N SER A 50 -5.04 -0.81 0.98
CA SER A 50 -4.82 -1.98 0.14
C SER A 50 -6.02 -2.38 -0.70
N MET A 51 -7.22 -1.86 -0.39
CA MET A 51 -8.43 -2.07 -1.19
C MET A 51 -8.67 -0.92 -2.20
N GLY A 52 -7.78 0.07 -2.23
CA GLY A 52 -7.80 1.21 -3.12
C GLY A 52 -7.17 0.95 -4.48
N TRP A 53 -6.88 2.03 -5.20
CA TRP A 53 -6.27 1.99 -6.53
C TRP A 53 -4.85 2.54 -6.51
N ASN A 54 -3.95 1.82 -7.16
CA ASN A 54 -2.61 2.31 -7.46
C ASN A 54 -2.67 3.36 -8.57
N LEU A 55 -2.22 4.58 -8.28
CA LEU A 55 -2.14 5.69 -9.24
C LEU A 55 -0.70 5.91 -9.75
N GLY A 56 0.22 4.98 -9.47
CA GLY A 56 1.65 5.11 -9.73
C GLY A 56 2.36 5.55 -8.46
N ASP A 57 2.57 6.85 -8.30
CA ASP A 57 3.31 7.44 -7.16
C ASP A 57 2.47 7.57 -5.88
N ARG A 58 1.18 7.22 -5.93
CA ARG A 58 0.24 7.31 -4.80
C ARG A 58 -0.84 6.24 -4.90
N ILE A 59 -1.60 6.05 -3.83
CA ILE A 59 -2.80 5.22 -3.76
C ILE A 59 -4.03 6.11 -3.51
N ALA A 60 -5.10 5.87 -4.26
CA ALA A 60 -6.43 6.41 -3.97
C ALA A 60 -7.22 5.46 -3.06
N CYS A 61 -7.67 5.96 -1.91
CA CYS A 61 -8.53 5.22 -0.99
C CYS A 61 -9.90 4.94 -1.61
N TRP A 62 -10.32 3.67 -1.59
CA TRP A 62 -11.61 3.22 -2.14
C TRP A 62 -12.86 3.86 -1.51
N TYR A 63 -12.74 4.39 -0.29
CA TYR A 63 -13.91 4.89 0.43
C TYR A 63 -14.31 6.31 -0.01
N HIS A 64 -13.36 7.25 -0.04
CA HIS A 64 -13.64 8.67 -0.34
C HIS A 64 -12.64 9.30 -1.32
N GLY A 65 -11.77 8.50 -1.96
CA GLY A 65 -10.82 9.00 -2.94
C GLY A 65 -9.64 9.78 -2.37
N VAL A 66 -9.40 9.74 -1.05
CA VAL A 66 -8.20 10.36 -0.46
C VAL A 66 -6.96 9.72 -1.07
N GLU A 67 -6.08 10.54 -1.63
CA GLU A 67 -4.83 10.12 -2.23
C GLU A 67 -3.67 10.27 -1.23
N VAL A 68 -2.86 9.22 -1.11
CA VAL A 68 -1.67 9.20 -0.25
C VAL A 68 -0.53 8.53 -1.00
N GLY A 69 0.67 9.08 -0.95
CA GLY A 69 1.86 8.57 -1.62
C GLY A 69 3.08 8.89 -0.79
#